data_AF-A0A382U5K4-F1
#
_entry.id   AF-A0A382U5K4-F1
#
_cell.length_a   1.000
_cell.length_b   1.000
_cell.length_c   1.000
_cell.angle_alpha   90.00
_cell.angle_beta   90.00
_cell.angle_gamma   90.00
#
_symmetry.space_group_name_H-M   'P 1'
#
loop_
_entity.id
_entity.type
_entity.pdbx_description
1 polymer ?
#
loop_
_entity_poly.entity_id
_entity_poly.type
_entity_poly.pdbx_seq_one_letter_code
_entity_poly.pdbx_strand_id
1 'polypeptide(L)'
;MLGNQDKESRLDQDMSNDYLSKLENIRNNSGNAETIGLLDSEILKFIEEDTELQNAIVEAHSYHLQLQDEVGIDKLMMDEKSLVKEIQQGIVNFYAPATVNQYIA
;
A
#
# COMPACT_ATOMS: atom_id res chain seq x y z
N MET A 1 -19.69 21.59 30.71
CA MET A 1 -18.93 20.33 30.50
C MET A 1 -19.00 19.96 29.01
N LEU A 2 -18.41 20.75 28.11
CA LEU A 2 -18.48 20.54 26.64
C LEU A 2 -17.08 20.58 25.97
N GLY A 3 -16.00 20.57 26.75
CA GLY A 3 -14.64 20.84 26.23
C GLY A 3 -13.78 19.62 25.89
N ASN A 4 -14.28 18.39 26.09
CA ASN A 4 -13.49 17.17 25.88
C ASN A 4 -13.83 16.44 24.57
N GLN A 5 -15.11 16.41 24.16
CA GLN A 5 -15.56 15.74 22.93
C GLN A 5 -15.00 16.40 21.65
N ASP A 6 -14.86 17.72 21.64
CA ASP A 6 -14.30 18.47 20.50
C ASP A 6 -12.77 18.31 20.36
N LYS A 7 -12.09 17.82 21.41
CA LYS A 7 -10.64 17.58 21.40
C LYS A 7 -10.30 16.14 21.00
N GLU A 8 -11.06 15.17 21.49
CA GLU A 8 -10.92 13.76 21.10
C GLU A 8 -11.22 13.58 19.60
N SER A 9 -12.34 14.13 19.11
CA SER A 9 -12.68 14.07 17.67
C SER A 9 -11.66 14.72 16.74
N ARG A 10 -10.91 15.72 17.21
CA ARG A 10 -9.84 16.36 16.44
C ARG A 10 -8.58 15.51 16.38
N LEU A 11 -8.23 14.85 17.48
CA LEU A 11 -7.08 13.94 17.54
C LEU A 11 -7.32 12.71 16.64
N ASP A 12 -8.54 12.17 16.63
CA ASP A 12 -8.89 11.01 15.80
C ASP A 12 -8.84 11.35 14.30
N GLN A 13 -9.26 12.57 13.93
CA GLN A 13 -9.13 13.08 12.55
C GLN A 13 -7.66 13.28 12.15
N ASP A 14 -6.83 13.83 13.03
CA ASP A 14 -5.40 14.05 12.77
C ASP A 14 -4.65 12.71 12.60
N MET A 15 -4.98 11.71 13.42
CA MET A 15 -4.44 10.35 13.29
C MET A 15 -4.89 9.66 12.00
N SER A 16 -6.17 9.78 11.65
CA SER A 16 -6.72 9.25 10.39
C SER A 16 -6.04 9.86 9.16
N ASN A 17 -5.78 11.17 9.20
CA ASN A 17 -5.04 11.87 8.15
C ASN A 17 -3.58 11.41 8.05
N ASP A 18 -2.93 11.08 9.19
CA ASP A 18 -1.56 10.54 9.17
C ASP A 18 -1.51 9.20 8.41
N TYR A 19 -2.44 8.27 8.66
CA TYR A 19 -2.48 6.99 7.95
C TYR A 19 -2.70 7.15 6.44
N LEU A 20 -3.62 8.02 6.02
CA LEU A 20 -3.83 8.30 4.60
C LEU A 20 -2.60 8.94 3.96
N SER A 21 -1.90 9.82 4.67
CA SER A 21 -0.67 10.44 4.16
C SER A 21 0.45 9.41 3.92
N LYS A 22 0.54 8.37 4.75
CA LYS A 22 1.48 7.26 4.55
C LYS A 22 1.14 6.44 3.31
N LEU A 23 -0.14 6.12 3.13
CA LEU A 23 -0.61 5.41 1.93
C LEU A 23 -0.40 6.25 0.66
N GLU A 24 -0.69 7.55 0.73
CA GLU A 24 -0.43 8.48 -0.38
C GLU A 24 1.07 8.55 -0.71
N ASN A 25 1.94 8.57 0.29
CA ASN A 25 3.38 8.51 0.07
C ASN A 25 3.81 7.24 -0.67
N ILE A 26 3.27 6.06 -0.32
CA ILE A 26 3.55 4.81 -1.04
C ILE A 26 3.08 4.92 -2.49
N ARG A 27 1.83 5.37 -2.70
CA ARG A 27 1.21 5.51 -4.03
C ARG A 27 1.99 6.48 -4.93
N ASN A 28 2.43 7.62 -4.39
CA ASN A 28 3.18 8.62 -5.14
C ASN A 28 4.62 8.21 -5.45
N ASN A 29 5.15 7.19 -4.75
CA ASN A 29 6.47 6.61 -4.98
C ASN A 29 6.36 5.20 -5.58
N SER A 30 5.31 4.98 -6.37
CA SER A 30 5.06 3.76 -7.14
C SER A 30 4.63 4.14 -8.57
N GLY A 31 4.94 3.29 -9.55
CA GLY A 31 4.52 3.48 -10.94
C GLY A 31 3.02 3.31 -11.14
N ASN A 32 2.57 3.35 -12.39
CA ASN A 32 1.15 3.20 -12.70
C ASN A 32 0.64 1.80 -12.30
N ALA A 33 -0.30 1.76 -11.36
CA ALA A 33 -0.91 0.55 -10.86
C ALA A 33 -2.16 0.17 -11.67
N GLU A 34 -2.33 -1.13 -11.92
CA GLU A 34 -3.58 -1.72 -12.38
C GLU A 34 -4.42 -2.23 -11.19
N THR A 35 -3.75 -2.56 -10.09
CA THR A 35 -4.39 -3.04 -8.86
C THR A 35 -4.65 -1.86 -7.90
N ILE A 36 -5.76 -1.14 -8.12
CA ILE A 36 -6.06 0.16 -7.47
C ILE A 36 -6.55 0.03 -6.00
N GLY A 37 -6.74 -1.19 -5.50
CA GLY A 37 -7.06 -1.45 -4.08
C GLY A 37 -8.40 -0.87 -3.60
N LEU A 38 -8.48 -0.58 -2.29
CA LEU A 38 -9.65 0.02 -1.64
C LEU A 38 -9.61 1.55 -1.72
N LEU A 39 -10.79 2.17 -1.65
CA LEU A 39 -10.92 3.62 -1.56
C LEU A 39 -10.50 4.12 -0.17
N ASP A 40 -9.90 5.32 -0.10
CA ASP A 40 -9.53 5.95 1.17
C ASP A 40 -10.72 6.10 2.12
N SER A 41 -11.92 6.36 1.59
CA SER A 41 -13.16 6.44 2.39
C SER A 41 -13.58 5.11 3.02
N GLU A 42 -13.20 3.99 2.43
CA GLU A 42 -13.45 2.67 3.02
C GLU A 42 -12.40 2.36 4.07
N ILE A 43 -11.13 2.65 3.78
CA ILE A 43 -10.00 2.48 4.71
C ILE A 43 -10.24 3.25 6.01
N LEU A 44 -10.71 4.50 5.91
CA LEU A 44 -11.00 5.35 7.08
C LEU A 44 -12.05 4.72 8.03
N LYS A 45 -13.07 4.04 7.50
CA LYS A 45 -14.09 3.39 8.33
C LYS A 45 -13.49 2.26 9.18
N PHE A 46 -12.52 1.54 8.64
CA PHE A 46 -11.90 0.42 9.33
C PHE A 46 -10.76 0.86 10.25
N ILE A 47 -10.07 1.97 9.94
CA ILE A 47 -8.99 2.50 10.79
C ILE A 47 -9.48 2.77 12.23
N GLU A 48 -10.72 3.25 12.41
CA GLU A 48 -11.25 3.54 13.74
C GLU A 48 -11.49 2.28 14.60
N GLU A 49 -11.72 1.13 13.96
CA GLU A 49 -12.11 -0.11 14.65
C GLU A 49 -10.99 -1.17 14.67
N ASP A 50 -10.06 -1.12 13.72
CA ASP A 50 -9.06 -2.17 13.48
C ASP A 50 -7.63 -1.65 13.73
N THR A 51 -7.08 -2.02 14.89
CA THR A 51 -5.68 -1.71 15.24
C THR A 51 -4.65 -2.49 14.43
N GLU A 52 -5.01 -3.66 13.88
CA GLU A 52 -4.10 -4.41 13.01
C GLU A 52 -3.93 -3.70 11.67
N LEU A 53 -5.01 -3.12 11.13
CA LEU A 53 -4.94 -2.27 9.93
C LEU A 53 -4.04 -1.05 10.15
N GLN A 54 -4.17 -0.38 11.30
CA GLN A 54 -3.30 0.75 11.66
C GLN A 54 -1.81 0.36 11.64
N ASN A 55 -1.47 -0.76 12.29
CA ASN A 55 -0.11 -1.27 12.33
C ASN A 55 0.39 -1.66 10.93
N ALA A 56 -0.44 -2.33 10.14
CA ALA A 56 -0.10 -2.73 8.78
C ALA A 56 0.24 -1.53 7.89
N ILE A 57 -0.48 -0.41 8.01
CA ILE A 57 -0.19 0.82 7.24
C ILE A 57 1.17 1.40 7.64
N VAL A 58 1.48 1.43 8.95
CA VAL A 58 2.76 1.94 9.45
C VAL A 58 3.93 1.06 8.99
N GLU A 59 3.79 -0.26 9.11
CA GLU A 59 4.80 -1.22 8.68
C GLU A 59 5.02 -1.17 7.16
N ALA A 60 3.94 -1.13 6.37
CA ALA A 60 4.02 -1.02 4.92
C ALA A 60 4.76 0.25 4.48
N HIS A 61 4.49 1.38 5.14
CA HIS A 61 5.19 2.64 4.85
C HIS A 61 6.68 2.55 5.17
N SER A 62 7.03 2.03 6.35
CA SER A 62 8.42 1.82 6.74
C SER A 62 9.15 0.89 5.76
N TYR A 63 8.51 -0.20 5.34
CA TYR A 63 9.09 -1.14 4.40
C TYR A 63 9.23 -0.55 3.00
N HIS A 64 8.28 0.28 2.56
CA HIS A 64 8.38 0.98 1.27
C HIS A 64 9.56 1.95 1.22
N LEU A 65 9.84 2.65 2.33
CA LEU A 65 11.02 3.51 2.43
C LEU A 65 12.32 2.69 2.35
N GLN A 66 12.37 1.55 3.05
CA GLN A 66 13.51 0.64 2.96
C GLN A 66 13.69 0.08 1.54
N LEU A 67 12.60 -0.29 0.86
CA LEU A 67 12.65 -0.75 -0.53
C LEU A 67 13.21 0.32 -1.47
N GLN A 68 12.88 1.61 -1.27
CA GLN A 68 13.45 2.69 -2.08
C GLN A 68 14.98 2.71 -2.00
N ASP A 69 15.54 2.45 -0.82
CA ASP A 69 16.99 2.38 -0.62
C ASP A 69 17.61 1.09 -1.20
N GLU A 70 16.90 -0.04 -1.11
CA GLU A 70 17.41 -1.35 -1.53
C GLU A 70 17.33 -1.59 -3.04
N VAL A 71 16.20 -1.26 -3.67
CA VAL A 71 15.95 -1.55 -5.09
C VAL A 71 16.02 -0.31 -5.98
N GLY A 72 15.98 0.88 -5.37
CA GLY A 72 15.99 2.16 -6.08
C GLY A 72 14.61 2.61 -6.55
N ILE A 73 14.39 3.93 -6.51
CA ILE A 73 13.12 4.56 -6.92
C ILE A 73 12.77 4.29 -8.38
N ASP A 74 13.77 4.21 -9.27
CA ASP A 74 13.55 3.97 -10.71
C ASP A 74 12.84 2.63 -10.96
N LYS A 75 13.11 1.61 -10.12
CA LYS A 75 12.47 0.29 -10.22
C LYS A 75 11.03 0.33 -9.72
N LEU A 76 10.79 1.01 -8.59
CA LEU A 76 9.47 1.13 -7.99
C LEU A 76 8.52 1.99 -8.83
N MET A 77 9.06 2.93 -9.60
CA MET A 77 8.32 3.80 -10.51
C MET A 77 7.98 3.15 -11.86
N MET A 78 8.37 1.89 -12.10
CA MET A 78 7.95 1.15 -13.29
C MET A 78 6.44 0.86 -13.26
N ASP A 79 5.79 0.90 -14.42
CA ASP A 79 4.40 0.45 -14.56
C ASP A 79 4.25 -1.00 -14.08
N GLU A 80 3.17 -1.32 -13.36
CA GLU A 80 2.95 -2.61 -12.71
C GLU A 80 3.17 -3.79 -13.69
N LYS A 81 2.61 -3.72 -14.90
CA LYS A 81 2.80 -4.75 -15.95
C LYS A 81 4.26 -4.98 -16.33
N SER A 82 5.03 -3.91 -16.43
CA SER A 82 6.45 -3.99 -16.79
C SER A 82 7.27 -4.50 -15.62
N LEU A 83 6.96 -4.03 -14.40
CA LEU A 83 7.61 -4.45 -13.17
C LEU A 83 7.39 -5.95 -12.88
N VAL A 84 6.17 -6.46 -13.07
CA VAL A 84 5.84 -7.88 -12.90
C VAL A 84 6.69 -8.73 -13.84
N LYS A 85 6.75 -8.38 -15.13
CA LYS A 85 7.57 -9.11 -16.11
C LYS A 85 9.05 -9.11 -15.71
N GLU A 86 9.55 -7.95 -15.30
CA GLU A 86 10.93 -7.74 -14.91
C GLU A 86 11.34 -8.56 -13.68
N ILE A 87 10.54 -8.55 -12.61
CA ILE A 87 10.81 -9.35 -11.40
C ILE A 87 10.74 -10.86 -11.70
N GLN A 88 9.86 -11.26 -12.62
CA GLN A 88 9.68 -12.67 -12.99
C GLN A 88 10.76 -13.23 -13.94
N GLN A 89 11.59 -12.40 -14.59
CA GLN A 89 12.60 -12.87 -15.55
C GLN A 89 13.59 -13.90 -14.97
N GLY A 90 13.82 -13.87 -13.65
CA GLY A 90 14.69 -14.82 -12.95
C GLY A 90 13.97 -16.03 -12.32
N ILE A 91 12.65 -16.12 -12.47
CA ILE A 91 11.82 -17.12 -11.78
C ILE A 91 11.37 -18.18 -12.79
N VAL A 92 11.88 -19.40 -12.65
CA VAL A 92 11.40 -20.54 -13.45
C VAL A 92 10.08 -21.02 -12.87
N ASN A 93 9.02 -21.01 -13.69
CA ASN A 93 7.74 -21.56 -13.30
C ASN A 93 7.81 -23.10 -13.34
N PHE A 94 7.56 -23.76 -12.20
CA PHE A 94 7.59 -25.23 -12.10
C PHE A 94 6.29 -25.90 -12.58
N TYR A 95 5.25 -25.11 -12.87
CA TYR A 95 4.01 -25.61 -13.42
C TYR A 95 4.12 -25.82 -14.93
N ALA A 96 3.54 -26.92 -15.43
CA ALA A 96 3.37 -27.09 -16.87
C ALA A 96 2.56 -25.89 -17.42
N PRO A 97 2.85 -25.36 -18.61
CA PRO A 97 2.17 -24.19 -19.17
C PRO A 97 0.64 -24.29 -19.14
N ALA A 98 0.09 -25.50 -19.33
CA ALA A 98 -1.35 -25.79 -19.28
C ALA A 98 -1.98 -25.71 -17.88
N THR A 99 -1.17 -25.65 -16.82
CA THR A 99 -1.59 -25.55 -15.41
C THR A 99 -1.26 -24.19 -14.80
N VAL A 100 -0.65 -23.29 -15.57
CA VAL A 100 -0.46 -21.90 -15.16
C VAL A 100 -1.83 -21.23 -15.13
N ASN A 101 -2.17 -20.64 -13.98
CA ASN A 101 -3.42 -19.93 -13.84
C ASN A 101 -3.47 -18.76 -14.85
N GLN A 102 -4.52 -18.74 -15.68
CA GLN A 102 -4.72 -17.77 -16.75
C GLN A 102 -4.78 -16.30 -16.29
N TYR A 103 -4.91 -16.07 -14.98
CA TYR A 103 -4.92 -14.73 -14.38
C TYR A 103 -3.53 -14.22 -13.95
N ILE A 104 -2.46 -14.97 -14.19
CA ILE A 104 -1.07 -14.61 -13.79
C ILE A 104 -0.27 -13.95 -14.94
N ALA A 105 -0.85 -13.77 -16.14
CA ALA A 105 -0.14 -13.34 -17.36
C ALA A 105 -0.21 -11.83 -17.67
#